data_AF-A0A5Q0EJ46-F1
#
_entry.id   AF-A0A5Q0EJ46-F1
#
_cell.length_a   1.000
_cell.length_b   1.000
_cell.length_c   1.000
_cell.angle_alpha   90.00
_cell.angle_beta   90.00
_cell.angle_gamma   90.00
#
_symmetry.space_group_name_H-M   'P 1'
#
loop_
_entity.id
_entity.type
_entity.pdbx_description
1 polymer ?
#
loop_
_entity_poly.entity_id
_entity_poly.type
_entity_poly.pdbx_seq_one_letter_code
_entity_poly.pdbx_strand_id
1 'polypeptide(L)'
;MAERARGILERMRSDEAAGFMLAAQAVAKEATDFSQVWRDGEASLLRHIGDRIKLGHAKDVQEYIRKTCDCLEDATAFATARGGYERMVVLESADWTLVYTESGMLVTSFQKVKGRETPKERYTRLRWQVSEAEINDYIKAINRGLRLRYQEFLSR
;
A
#
# COMPACT_ATOMS: atom_id res chain seq x y z
N MET A 1 20.93 -47.65 -3.08
CA MET A 1 20.13 -46.83 -2.14
C MET A 1 20.40 -45.32 -2.26
N ALA A 2 21.64 -44.88 -2.54
CA ALA A 2 21.97 -43.45 -2.69
C ALA A 2 21.24 -42.71 -3.85
N GLU A 3 20.87 -43.41 -4.91
CA GLU A 3 20.26 -42.83 -6.11
C GLU A 3 18.78 -42.42 -5.92
N ARG A 4 18.03 -43.15 -5.07
CA ARG A 4 16.65 -42.78 -4.70
C ARG A 4 16.59 -41.52 -3.83
N ALA A 5 17.55 -41.34 -2.92
CA ALA A 5 17.61 -40.17 -2.04
C ALA A 5 17.95 -38.88 -2.82
N ARG A 6 18.81 -38.99 -3.83
CA ARG A 6 19.19 -37.88 -4.72
C ARG A 6 18.00 -37.38 -5.56
N GLY A 7 17.20 -38.30 -6.12
CA GLY A 7 15.99 -37.95 -6.88
C GLY A 7 14.88 -37.35 -6.03
N ILE A 8 14.80 -37.66 -4.72
CA ILE A 8 13.85 -37.02 -3.79
C ILE A 8 14.31 -35.60 -3.45
N LEU A 9 15.60 -35.41 -3.16
CA LEU A 9 16.16 -34.08 -2.89
C LEU A 9 16.10 -33.14 -4.10
N GLU A 10 16.29 -33.66 -5.32
CA GLU A 10 16.14 -32.90 -6.56
C GLU A 10 14.68 -32.53 -6.84
N ARG A 11 13.71 -33.42 -6.54
CA ARG A 11 12.28 -33.09 -6.60
C ARG A 11 11.89 -32.07 -5.56
N MET A 12 12.34 -32.20 -4.31
CA MET A 12 12.08 -31.22 -3.25
C MET A 12 12.63 -29.83 -3.62
N ARG A 13 13.86 -29.74 -4.16
CA ARG A 13 14.40 -28.47 -4.68
C ARG A 13 13.59 -27.91 -5.86
N SER A 14 13.08 -28.78 -6.74
CA SER A 14 12.26 -28.37 -7.87
C SER A 14 10.87 -27.90 -7.45
N ASP A 15 10.26 -28.55 -6.48
CA ASP A 15 8.95 -28.22 -5.92
C ASP A 15 9.03 -26.93 -5.07
N GLU A 16 10.11 -26.76 -4.31
CA GLU A 16 10.42 -25.49 -3.64
C GLU A 16 10.62 -24.36 -4.65
N ALA A 17 11.43 -24.58 -5.70
CA ALA A 17 11.65 -23.58 -6.74
C ALA A 17 10.36 -23.22 -7.51
N ALA A 18 9.50 -24.20 -7.79
CA ALA A 18 8.19 -23.98 -8.38
C ALA A 18 7.26 -23.21 -7.44
N GLY A 19 7.25 -23.55 -6.15
CA GLY A 19 6.54 -22.81 -5.10
C GLY A 19 7.00 -21.36 -4.97
N PHE A 20 8.32 -21.12 -5.03
CA PHE A 20 8.90 -19.77 -5.05
C PHE A 20 8.51 -19.00 -6.32
N MET A 21 8.53 -19.62 -7.49
CA MET A 21 8.10 -18.98 -8.73
C MET A 21 6.60 -18.63 -8.71
N LEU A 22 5.75 -19.53 -8.21
CA LEU A 22 4.32 -19.28 -8.07
C LEU A 22 4.04 -18.15 -7.07
N ALA A 23 4.74 -18.13 -5.93
CA ALA A 23 4.65 -17.04 -4.96
C ALA A 23 5.13 -15.70 -5.55
N ALA A 24 6.25 -15.70 -6.29
CA ALA A 24 6.75 -14.51 -6.96
C ALA A 24 5.80 -14.01 -8.06
N GLN A 25 5.15 -14.91 -8.80
CA GLN A 25 4.13 -14.56 -9.80
C GLN A 25 2.85 -14.02 -9.16
N ALA A 26 2.41 -14.58 -8.04
CA ALA A 26 1.26 -14.08 -7.28
C ALA A 26 1.54 -12.66 -6.75
N VAL A 27 2.71 -12.44 -6.14
CA VAL A 27 3.15 -11.12 -5.69
C VAL A 27 3.27 -10.12 -6.85
N ALA A 28 3.78 -10.55 -8.00
CA ALA A 28 3.86 -9.71 -9.20
C ALA A 28 2.47 -9.32 -9.70
N LYS A 29 1.53 -10.28 -9.77
CA LYS A 29 0.15 -10.03 -10.19
C LYS A 29 -0.57 -9.09 -9.21
N GLU A 30 -0.44 -9.33 -7.91
CA GLU A 30 -1.00 -8.46 -6.87
C GLU A 30 -0.45 -7.03 -6.97
N ALA A 31 0.84 -6.87 -7.27
CA ALA A 31 1.45 -5.55 -7.47
C ALA A 31 0.98 -4.87 -8.77
N THR A 32 0.83 -5.61 -9.87
CA THR A 32 0.29 -5.09 -11.15
C THR A 32 -1.14 -4.62 -10.97
N ASP A 33 -1.97 -5.39 -10.28
CA ASP A 33 -3.35 -5.04 -9.97
C ASP A 33 -3.44 -3.83 -9.03
N PHE A 34 -2.59 -3.78 -7.99
CA PHE A 34 -2.47 -2.64 -7.09
C PHE A 34 -1.93 -1.38 -7.79
N SER A 35 -1.25 -1.51 -8.93
CA SER A 35 -0.76 -0.36 -9.70
C SER A 35 -1.89 0.49 -10.30
N GLN A 36 -3.09 -0.09 -10.50
CA GLN A 36 -4.24 0.64 -11.05
C GLN A 36 -4.76 1.75 -10.14
N VAL A 37 -4.43 1.66 -8.85
CA VAL A 37 -4.79 2.65 -7.82
C VAL A 37 -3.59 3.49 -7.40
N TRP A 38 -2.44 3.34 -8.06
CA TRP A 38 -1.24 4.12 -7.83
C TRP A 38 -1.09 5.24 -8.85
N ARG A 39 -0.80 6.45 -8.37
CA ARG A 39 -0.79 7.66 -9.22
C ARG A 39 0.21 7.59 -10.38
N ASP A 40 1.41 7.08 -10.12
CA ASP A 40 2.56 7.21 -11.03
C ASP A 40 2.95 5.89 -11.73
N GLY A 41 2.00 4.96 -11.84
CA GLY A 41 2.18 3.66 -12.48
C GLY A 41 3.01 2.62 -11.70
N GLU A 42 3.03 1.40 -12.23
CA GLU A 42 3.57 0.19 -11.57
C GLU A 42 5.04 0.30 -11.16
N ALA A 43 5.91 0.85 -12.01
CA ALA A 43 7.33 0.96 -11.69
C ALA A 43 7.59 1.91 -10.49
N SER A 44 6.78 2.96 -10.35
CA SER A 44 6.85 3.87 -9.20
C SER A 44 6.32 3.20 -7.93
N LEU A 45 5.22 2.45 -8.06
CA LEU A 45 4.66 1.66 -6.97
C LEU A 45 5.67 0.64 -6.43
N LEU A 46 6.26 -0.18 -7.29
CA LEU A 46 7.21 -1.22 -6.89
C LEU A 46 8.43 -0.63 -6.16
N ARG A 47 8.91 0.55 -6.62
CA ARG A 47 9.96 1.29 -5.93
C ARG A 47 9.51 1.74 -4.54
N HIS A 48 8.32 2.33 -4.44
CA HIS A 48 7.75 2.77 -3.16
C HIS A 48 7.61 1.62 -2.16
N ILE A 49 7.07 0.47 -2.60
CA ILE A 49 6.97 -0.75 -1.78
C ILE A 49 8.34 -1.23 -1.35
N GLY A 50 9.31 -1.30 -2.27
CA GLY A 50 10.69 -1.66 -1.96
C GLY A 50 11.32 -0.75 -0.90
N ASP A 51 11.06 0.56 -0.95
CA ASP A 51 11.52 1.50 0.06
C ASP A 51 10.82 1.28 1.41
N ARG A 52 9.52 0.94 1.42
CA ARG A 52 8.82 0.60 2.67
C ARG A 52 9.41 -0.64 3.33
N ILE A 53 9.76 -1.65 2.54
CA ILE A 53 10.38 -2.88 3.02
C ILE A 53 11.77 -2.60 3.59
N LYS A 54 12.60 -1.84 2.87
CA LYS A 54 13.95 -1.44 3.34
C LYS A 54 13.90 -0.64 4.64
N LEU A 55 12.86 0.17 4.83
CA LEU A 55 12.64 0.94 6.05
C LEU A 55 12.04 0.12 7.20
N GLY A 56 11.74 -1.17 6.99
CA GLY A 56 11.12 -2.05 7.98
C GLY A 56 9.65 -1.74 8.24
N HIS A 57 9.00 -0.93 7.39
CA HIS A 57 7.58 -0.60 7.53
C HIS A 57 6.68 -1.80 7.16
N ALA A 58 7.16 -2.67 6.27
CA ALA A 58 6.53 -3.94 5.90
C ALA A 58 7.62 -5.02 5.68
N LYS A 59 7.31 -6.29 5.92
CA LYS A 59 8.20 -7.43 5.71
C LYS A 59 8.31 -7.80 4.24
N ASP A 60 7.20 -7.70 3.52
CA ASP A 60 7.06 -8.06 2.12
C ASP A 60 5.93 -7.25 1.46
N VAL A 61 5.70 -7.54 0.17
CA VAL A 61 4.66 -6.88 -0.63
C VAL A 61 3.26 -7.19 -0.10
N GLN A 62 3.01 -8.41 0.35
CA GLN A 62 1.69 -8.83 0.84
C GLN A 62 1.33 -8.10 2.14
N GLU A 63 2.28 -8.00 3.09
CA GLU A 63 2.08 -7.23 4.31
C GLU A 63 1.88 -5.75 3.99
N TYR A 64 2.61 -5.19 3.03
CA TYR A 64 2.41 -3.80 2.59
C TYR A 64 0.99 -3.57 2.07
N ILE A 65 0.52 -4.44 1.17
CA ILE A 65 -0.83 -4.35 0.58
C ILE A 65 -1.85 -4.47 1.70
N ARG A 66 -1.74 -5.49 2.56
CA ARG A 66 -2.64 -5.71 3.70
C ARG A 66 -2.71 -4.49 4.61
N LYS A 67 -1.57 -3.94 5.08
CA LYS A 67 -1.56 -2.73 5.94
C LYS A 67 -2.22 -1.54 5.26
N THR A 68 -2.04 -1.41 3.95
CA THR A 68 -2.69 -0.34 3.18
C THR A 68 -4.20 -0.56 3.10
N CYS A 69 -4.67 -1.78 2.87
CA CYS A 69 -6.09 -2.12 2.89
C CYS A 69 -6.70 -1.91 4.28
N ASP A 70 -6.08 -2.43 5.34
CA ASP A 70 -6.53 -2.29 6.72
C ASP A 70 -6.67 -0.80 7.10
N CYS A 71 -5.71 0.05 6.68
CA CYS A 71 -5.79 1.48 6.93
C CYS A 71 -6.96 2.17 6.22
N LEU A 72 -7.45 1.66 5.08
CA LEU A 72 -8.66 2.18 4.43
C LEU A 72 -9.94 1.78 5.18
N GLU A 73 -9.92 0.67 5.90
CA GLU A 73 -11.05 0.19 6.69
C GLU A 73 -11.09 0.83 8.09
N ASP A 74 -9.93 0.91 8.74
CA ASP A 74 -9.77 1.26 10.15
C ASP A 74 -9.23 2.69 10.37
N ALA A 75 -9.35 3.56 9.37
CA ALA A 75 -8.89 4.94 9.49
C ALA A 75 -9.60 5.64 10.67
N THR A 76 -8.78 6.10 11.61
CA THR A 76 -9.20 6.80 12.83
C THR A 76 -9.15 8.32 12.67
N ALA A 77 -8.36 8.82 11.72
CA ALA A 77 -8.24 10.24 11.46
C ALA A 77 -8.16 10.53 9.96
N PHE A 78 -8.73 11.66 9.58
CA PHE A 78 -8.83 12.12 8.20
C PHE A 78 -8.50 13.61 8.11
N ALA A 79 -7.79 14.01 7.07
CA ALA A 79 -7.63 15.42 6.73
C ALA A 79 -7.53 15.60 5.22
N THR A 80 -7.86 16.79 4.74
CA THR A 80 -7.53 17.24 3.40
C THR A 80 -6.37 18.23 3.45
N ALA A 81 -5.61 18.32 2.37
CA ALA A 81 -4.60 19.34 2.18
C ALA A 81 -4.71 19.97 0.78
N ARG A 82 -4.81 21.30 0.73
CA ARG A 82 -4.92 22.09 -0.52
C ARG A 82 -3.67 22.96 -0.71
N GLY A 83 -3.05 22.86 -1.87
CA GLY A 83 -1.86 23.64 -2.22
C GLY A 83 -1.08 23.09 -3.42
N GLY A 84 -1.39 21.87 -3.86
CA GLY A 84 -0.98 21.32 -5.16
C GLY A 84 -2.05 21.49 -6.24
N TYR A 85 -1.77 20.92 -7.42
CA TYR A 85 -2.72 20.85 -8.55
C TYR A 85 -4.05 20.18 -8.17
N GLU A 86 -3.98 19.23 -7.24
CA GLU A 86 -5.12 18.48 -6.75
C GLU A 86 -5.08 18.43 -5.22
N ARG A 87 -6.27 18.37 -4.60
CA ARG A 87 -6.38 18.19 -3.16
C ARG A 87 -5.87 16.80 -2.77
N MET A 88 -5.08 16.74 -1.70
CA MET A 88 -4.66 15.47 -1.10
C MET A 88 -5.58 15.14 0.06
N VAL A 89 -5.82 13.86 0.27
CA VAL A 89 -6.50 13.36 1.45
C VAL A 89 -5.55 12.44 2.20
N VAL A 90 -5.48 12.63 3.50
CA VAL A 90 -4.63 11.90 4.43
C VAL A 90 -5.52 11.04 5.32
N LEU A 91 -5.22 9.74 5.39
CA LEU A 91 -5.86 8.80 6.30
C LEU A 91 -4.83 8.25 7.24
N GLU A 92 -5.22 8.10 8.49
CA GLU A 92 -4.37 7.51 9.50
C GLU A 92 -5.13 6.45 10.28
N SER A 93 -4.56 5.25 10.31
CA SER A 93 -4.87 4.23 11.32
C SER A 93 -3.93 4.38 12.52
N ALA A 94 -3.95 3.40 13.41
CA ALA A 94 -3.10 3.37 14.60
C ALA A 94 -1.60 3.47 14.26
N ASP A 95 -1.13 2.74 13.24
CA ASP A 95 0.29 2.62 12.91
C ASP A 95 0.60 2.90 11.43
N TRP A 96 -0.40 3.18 10.59
CA TRP A 96 -0.21 3.41 9.15
C TRP A 96 -0.83 4.72 8.70
N THR A 97 -0.19 5.35 7.72
CA THR A 97 -0.68 6.58 7.09
C THR A 97 -0.73 6.39 5.59
N LEU A 98 -1.84 6.81 4.99
CA LEU A 98 -2.07 6.83 3.55
C LEU A 98 -2.30 8.24 3.07
N VAL A 99 -1.82 8.54 1.88
CA VAL A 99 -2.13 9.77 1.17
C VAL A 99 -2.57 9.44 -0.24
N TYR A 100 -3.74 9.93 -0.62
CA TYR A 100 -4.24 9.83 -1.99
C TYR A 100 -4.69 11.19 -2.52
N THR A 101 -4.87 11.27 -3.83
CA THR A 101 -5.46 12.40 -4.53
C THR A 101 -6.98 12.41 -4.41
N GLU A 102 -7.63 13.57 -4.53
CA GLU A 102 -9.10 13.68 -4.54
C GLU A 102 -9.78 12.78 -5.60
N SER A 103 -9.11 12.50 -6.71
CA SER A 103 -9.54 11.52 -7.74
C SER A 103 -9.43 10.06 -7.32
N GLY A 104 -8.88 9.76 -6.14
CA GLY A 104 -8.75 8.42 -5.59
C GLY A 104 -7.52 7.65 -6.06
N MET A 105 -6.40 8.34 -6.33
CA MET A 105 -5.11 7.71 -6.66
C MET A 105 -4.17 7.77 -5.45
N LEU A 106 -3.66 6.61 -5.01
CA LEU A 106 -2.66 6.53 -3.94
C LEU A 106 -1.35 7.19 -4.39
N VAL A 107 -0.83 8.06 -3.53
CA VAL A 107 0.40 8.84 -3.75
C VAL A 107 1.54 8.32 -2.89
N THR A 108 1.25 8.03 -1.61
CA THR A 108 2.25 7.49 -0.70
C THR A 108 1.60 6.82 0.50
N SER A 109 2.41 6.03 1.21
CA SER A 109 2.03 5.37 2.45
C SER A 109 3.27 5.16 3.32
N PHE A 110 3.08 5.04 4.63
CA PHE A 110 4.17 4.73 5.57
C PHE A 110 3.67 4.33 6.94
N GLN A 111 4.55 3.65 7.69
CA GLN A 111 4.34 3.41 9.10
C GLN A 111 4.55 4.69 9.91
N LYS A 112 3.65 4.96 10.85
CA LYS A 112 3.78 6.06 11.81
C LYS A 112 4.95 5.77 12.74
N VAL A 113 5.94 6.66 12.74
CA VAL A 113 7.12 6.57 13.61
C VAL A 113 7.17 7.81 14.49
N LYS A 114 7.27 7.62 15.81
CA LYS A 114 7.35 8.72 16.76
C LYS A 114 8.56 9.61 16.42
N GLY A 115 8.34 10.92 16.36
CA GLY A 115 9.37 11.90 16.05
C GLY A 115 9.69 12.05 14.56
N ARG A 116 8.98 11.34 13.66
CA ARG A 116 9.01 11.64 12.22
C ARG A 116 7.85 12.54 11.82
N GLU A 117 8.14 13.40 10.86
CA GLU A 117 7.17 14.32 10.25
C GLU A 117 6.01 13.53 9.60
N THR A 118 4.79 13.88 9.99
CA THR A 118 3.52 13.40 9.41
C THR A 118 3.18 14.15 8.12
N PRO A 119 2.27 13.65 7.26
CA PRO A 119 1.90 14.38 6.05
C PRO A 119 1.25 15.72 6.38
N LYS A 120 0.46 15.79 7.45
CA LYS A 120 -0.18 17.03 7.91
C LYS A 120 0.87 18.09 8.26
N GLU A 121 1.91 17.72 9.01
CA GLU A 121 3.03 18.61 9.35
C GLU A 121 3.79 19.05 8.10
N ARG A 122 4.08 18.11 7.19
CA ARG A 122 4.74 18.40 5.91
C ARG A 122 3.95 19.39 5.07
N TYR A 123 2.64 19.18 4.92
CA TYR A 123 1.77 20.06 4.13
C TYR A 123 1.64 21.44 4.77
N THR A 124 1.52 21.51 6.10
CA THR A 124 1.52 22.77 6.82
C THR A 124 2.83 23.55 6.58
N ARG A 125 3.98 22.87 6.65
CA ARG A 125 5.29 23.47 6.35
C ARG A 125 5.42 23.95 4.89
N LEU A 126 4.78 23.26 3.96
CA LEU A 126 4.66 23.67 2.56
C LEU A 126 3.62 24.80 2.34
N ARG A 127 3.05 25.35 3.42
CA ARG A 127 1.99 26.38 3.41
C ARG A 127 0.70 25.94 2.73
N TRP A 128 0.44 24.63 2.71
CA TRP A 128 -0.84 24.10 2.25
C TRP A 128 -1.90 24.28 3.34
N GLN A 129 -3.15 24.49 2.91
CA GLN A 129 -4.29 24.55 3.82
C GLN A 129 -4.69 23.13 4.19
N VAL A 130 -4.51 22.76 5.46
CA VAL A 130 -4.88 21.45 5.99
C VAL A 130 -6.19 21.58 6.78
N SER A 131 -7.18 20.73 6.51
CA SER A 131 -8.49 20.78 7.17
C SER A 131 -9.06 19.40 7.45
N GLU A 132 -9.52 19.18 8.69
CA GLU A 132 -10.26 17.96 9.08
C GLU A 132 -11.76 18.10 8.82
N ALA A 133 -12.28 19.33 8.72
CA ALA A 133 -13.71 19.61 8.54
C ALA A 133 -14.19 19.40 7.09
N GLU A 134 -13.28 19.27 6.12
CA GLU A 134 -13.60 19.12 4.70
C GLU A 134 -13.96 17.69 4.29
N ILE A 135 -13.99 16.74 5.23
CA ILE A 135 -14.31 15.34 4.95
C ILE A 135 -15.83 15.18 4.76
N ASN A 136 -16.25 15.30 3.51
CA ASN A 136 -17.64 15.14 3.08
C ASN A 136 -17.94 13.73 2.55
N ASP A 137 -19.20 13.48 2.20
CA ASP A 137 -19.63 12.17 1.73
C ASP A 137 -18.99 11.76 0.38
N TYR A 138 -18.51 12.73 -0.41
CA TYR A 138 -17.76 12.47 -1.62
C TYR A 138 -16.38 11.82 -1.33
N ILE A 139 -15.63 12.37 -0.37
CA ILE A 139 -14.34 11.77 0.06
C ILE A 139 -14.57 10.39 0.70
N LYS A 140 -15.64 10.23 1.49
CA LYS A 140 -16.03 8.92 2.02
C LYS A 140 -16.40 7.94 0.91
N ALA A 141 -17.05 8.40 -0.16
CA ALA A 141 -17.37 7.56 -1.32
C ALA A 141 -16.11 7.14 -2.09
N ILE A 142 -15.10 8.01 -2.21
CA ILE A 142 -13.79 7.65 -2.78
C ILE A 142 -13.13 6.56 -1.94
N ASN A 143 -13.10 6.72 -0.61
CA ASN A 143 -12.62 5.68 0.32
C ASN A 143 -13.35 4.35 0.14
N ARG A 144 -14.68 4.39 0.05
CA ARG A 144 -15.50 3.19 -0.17
C ARG A 144 -15.20 2.56 -1.54
N GLY A 145 -15.07 3.34 -2.60
CA GLY A 145 -14.76 2.85 -3.95
C GLY A 145 -13.35 2.25 -4.05
N LEU A 146 -12.39 2.83 -3.33
CA LEU A 146 -11.08 2.23 -3.12
C LEU A 146 -11.23 0.90 -2.39
N ARG A 147 -11.86 0.89 -1.21
CA ARG A 147 -12.12 -0.32 -0.42
C ARG A 147 -12.77 -1.45 -1.23
N LEU A 148 -13.80 -1.16 -2.03
CA LEU A 148 -14.48 -2.17 -2.85
C LEU A 148 -13.53 -2.77 -3.89
N ARG A 149 -12.74 -1.94 -4.59
CA ARG A 149 -11.69 -2.42 -5.49
C ARG A 149 -10.69 -3.32 -4.75
N TYR A 150 -10.37 -3.00 -3.50
CA TYR A 150 -9.45 -3.80 -2.66
C TYR A 150 -10.06 -5.10 -2.12
N GLN A 151 -11.33 -5.14 -1.75
CA GLN A 151 -12.01 -6.36 -1.32
C GLN A 151 -12.14 -7.38 -2.46
N GLU A 152 -12.31 -6.91 -3.70
CA GLU A 152 -12.24 -7.77 -4.89
C GLU A 152 -10.85 -8.40 -5.09
N PHE A 153 -9.77 -7.76 -4.61
CA PHE A 153 -8.42 -8.34 -4.64
C PHE A 153 -8.19 -9.38 -3.53
N LEU A 154 -8.64 -9.10 -2.30
CA LEU A 154 -8.43 -10.00 -1.16
C LEU A 154 -9.32 -11.26 -1.17
N SER A 155 -10.38 -11.27 -2.01
CA SER A 155 -11.34 -12.38 -2.10
C SER A 155 -11.04 -13.38 -3.24
N ARG A 156 -9.96 -13.17 -3.99
CA ARG A 156 -9.48 -14.02 -5.09
C ARG A 156 -8.28 -14.85 -4.66
#